data_AF-A0A661G2F6-F1
#
_entry.id   AF-A0A661G2F6-F1
#
_cell.length_a   1.000
_cell.length_b   1.000
_cell.length_c   1.000
_cell.angle_alpha   90.00
_cell.angle_beta   90.00
_cell.angle_gamma   90.00
#
_symmetry.space_group_name_H-M   'P 1'
#
loop_
_entity.id
_entity.type
_entity.pdbx_description
1 polymer ?
#
loop_
_entity_poly.entity_id
_entity_poly.type
_entity_poly.pdbx_seq_one_letter_code
_entity_poly.pdbx_strand_id
1 'polypeptide(L)'
;MLIDPASIQIGEDRVSRYTVVLTSRRGARNVIFEGLHCNQVRYRVYAYGDGRGAFGKPQPERWEAVKRQSGAYSYRYVLVRSIICDQYNQPRRPDEAISLLRYPKTSMDELEY
;
A
#
# COMPACT_ATOMS: atom_id res chain seq x y z
N MET A 1 10.53 0.70 -4.32
CA MET A 1 9.40 -0.10 -3.81
C MET A 1 8.75 -0.77 -4.99
N LEU A 2 8.29 -2.00 -4.82
CA LEU A 2 7.43 -2.70 -5.79
C LEU A 2 6.17 -3.19 -5.08
N ILE A 3 5.01 -3.13 -5.73
CA ILE A 3 3.75 -3.72 -5.24
C ILE A 3 3.40 -4.85 -6.19
N ASP A 4 2.96 -5.98 -5.64
CA ASP A 4 2.43 -7.09 -6.44
C ASP A 4 0.97 -6.79 -6.84
N PRO A 5 0.68 -6.49 -8.12
CA PRO A 5 -0.67 -6.12 -8.54
C PRO A 5 -1.69 -7.24 -8.30
N ALA A 6 -1.28 -8.51 -8.42
CA ALA A 6 -2.16 -9.65 -8.25
C ALA A 6 -2.56 -9.87 -6.78
N SER A 7 -1.81 -9.30 -5.84
CA SER A 7 -2.10 -9.37 -4.41
C SER A 7 -3.18 -8.39 -3.95
N ILE A 8 -3.56 -7.40 -4.78
CA ILE A 8 -4.51 -6.35 -4.39
C ILE A 8 -5.92 -6.93 -4.32
N GLN A 9 -6.48 -6.95 -3.10
CA GLN A 9 -7.81 -7.48 -2.85
C GLN A 9 -8.54 -6.62 -1.82
N ILE A 10 -9.86 -6.46 -1.97
CA ILE A 10 -10.70 -5.79 -0.99
C ILE A 10 -11.41 -6.87 -0.18
N GLY A 11 -11.25 -6.86 1.14
CA GLY A 11 -12.03 -7.73 2.02
C GLY A 11 -13.43 -7.18 2.28
N GLU A 12 -14.31 -8.03 2.82
CA GLU A 12 -15.66 -7.63 3.26
C GLU A 12 -15.62 -6.53 4.34
N ASP A 13 -14.51 -6.42 5.06
CA ASP A 13 -14.20 -5.36 6.03
C ASP A 13 -13.82 -4.02 5.39
N ARG A 14 -13.87 -3.91 4.05
CA ARG A 14 -13.44 -2.75 3.25
C ARG A 14 -11.97 -2.39 3.41
N VAL A 15 -11.14 -3.34 3.83
CA VAL A 15 -9.69 -3.18 3.89
C VAL A 15 -9.08 -3.67 2.57
N SER A 16 -8.34 -2.79 1.90
CA SER A 16 -7.55 -3.16 0.72
C SER A 16 -6.23 -3.79 1.17
N ARG A 17 -6.05 -5.08 0.89
CA ARG A 17 -4.87 -5.87 1.23
C ARG A 17 -3.96 -5.99 0.03
N TYR A 18 -2.65 -5.92 0.25
CA TYR A 18 -1.64 -6.02 -0.80
C TYR A 18 -0.28 -6.43 -0.23
N THR A 19 0.58 -6.89 -1.13
CA THR A 19 1.98 -7.21 -0.87
C THR A 19 2.87 -6.15 -1.47
N VAL A 20 3.80 -5.63 -0.67
CA VAL A 20 4.80 -4.65 -1.07
C VAL A 20 6.21 -5.15 -0.76
N VAL A 21 7.13 -4.93 -1.68
CA VAL A 21 8.55 -5.27 -1.56
C VAL A 21 9.37 -4.00 -1.49
N LEU A 22 10.08 -3.84 -0.38
CA LEU A 22 11.07 -2.80 -0.17
C LEU A 22 12.46 -3.41 -0.36
N THR A 23 13.26 -2.83 -1.25
CA THR A 23 14.64 -3.27 -1.50
C THR A 23 15.58 -2.16 -1.05
N SER A 24 16.50 -2.47 -0.14
CA SER A 24 17.55 -1.55 0.28
C SER A 24 18.61 -1.40 -0.81
N ARG A 25 19.44 -0.35 -0.71
CA ARG A 25 20.58 -0.13 -1.63
C ARG A 25 21.58 -1.29 -1.65
N ARG A 26 21.67 -2.06 -0.56
CA ARG A 26 22.55 -3.24 -0.44
C ARG A 26 21.86 -4.55 -0.85
N GLY A 27 20.66 -4.48 -1.41
CA GLY A 27 19.94 -5.65 -1.94
C GLY A 27 19.08 -6.41 -0.91
N ALA A 28 19.12 -6.06 0.38
CA ALA A 28 18.20 -6.66 1.37
C ALA A 28 16.74 -6.34 1.00
N ARG A 29 15.88 -7.38 0.99
CA ARG A 29 14.46 -7.28 0.67
C ARG A 29 13.62 -7.41 1.95
N ASN A 30 12.61 -6.57 2.06
CA ASN A 30 11.57 -6.65 3.07
C ASN A 30 10.22 -6.75 2.34
N VAL A 31 9.60 -7.91 2.37
CA VAL A 31 8.29 -8.22 1.80
C VAL A 31 7.26 -8.03 2.89
N ILE A 32 6.24 -7.22 2.64
CA ILE A 32 5.25 -6.85 3.64
C ILE A 32 3.88 -7.15 3.06
N PHE A 33 3.12 -8.00 3.75
CA PHE A 33 1.70 -8.18 3.49
C PHE A 33 0.93 -7.30 4.47
N GLU A 34 0.25 -6.29 3.95
CA GLU A 34 -0.43 -5.29 4.75
C GLU A 34 -1.78 -4.91 4.16
N GLY A 35 -2.58 -4.19 4.93
CA GLY A 35 -3.85 -3.65 4.48
C GLY A 35 -4.03 -2.19 4.85
N LEU A 36 -4.76 -1.47 4.01
CA LEU A 36 -5.16 -0.08 4.19
C LEU A 36 -6.66 0.03 4.43
N HIS A 37 -7.02 0.77 5.47
CA HIS A 37 -8.39 1.14 5.78
C HIS A 37 -8.61 2.59 5.36
N CYS A 38 -9.14 2.81 4.15
CA CYS A 38 -9.27 4.13 3.52
C CYS A 38 -10.03 5.13 4.38
N ASN A 39 -11.18 4.73 4.94
CA ASN A 39 -12.01 5.62 5.75
C ASN A 39 -11.34 6.12 7.05
N GLN A 40 -10.44 5.33 7.63
CA GLN A 40 -9.75 5.68 8.88
C GLN A 40 -8.32 6.19 8.64
N VAL A 41 -7.84 6.13 7.40
CA VAL A 41 -6.45 6.44 7.03
C VAL A 41 -5.46 5.68 7.91
N ARG A 42 -5.72 4.38 8.08
CA ARG A 42 -4.89 3.47 8.88
C ARG A 42 -4.37 2.32 8.04
N TYR A 43 -3.22 1.78 8.45
CA TYR A 43 -2.67 0.56 7.90
C TYR A 43 -2.50 -0.49 8.99
N ARG A 44 -2.46 -1.74 8.57
CA ARG A 44 -2.16 -2.88 9.41
C ARG A 44 -1.23 -3.82 8.67
N VAL A 45 -0.15 -4.24 9.31
CA VAL A 45 0.74 -5.27 8.77
C VAL A 45 0.28 -6.63 9.27
N TYR A 46 0.04 -7.56 8.35
CA TYR A 46 -0.33 -8.94 8.65
C TYR A 46 0.90 -9.83 8.75
N ALA A 47 1.89 -9.61 7.87
CA ALA A 47 3.10 -10.40 7.86
C ALA A 47 4.31 -9.67 7.23
N TYR A 48 5.50 -10.07 7.64
CA TYR A 48 6.79 -9.66 7.05
C TYR A 48 7.51 -10.89 6.50
N GLY A 49 8.27 -10.73 5.43
CA GLY A 49 9.12 -11.75 4.83
C GLY A 49 10.41 -11.14 4.28
N ASP A 50 11.39 -11.96 3.98
CA ASP A 50 12.71 -11.55 3.49
C ASP A 50 12.91 -11.80 1.98
N GLY A 51 11.86 -12.27 1.31
CA GLY A 51 11.90 -12.63 -0.11
C GLY A 51 12.45 -14.04 -0.40
N ARG A 52 12.71 -14.87 0.63
CA ARG A 52 13.17 -16.27 0.49
C ARG A 52 12.04 -17.30 0.55
N GLY A 53 10.79 -16.86 0.51
CA GLY A 53 9.62 -17.72 0.31
C GLY A 53 8.76 -17.99 1.55
N ALA A 54 9.15 -17.52 2.73
CA ALA A 54 8.31 -17.62 3.93
C ALA A 54 8.05 -16.24 4.54
N PHE A 55 6.79 -15.99 4.88
CA PHE A 55 6.45 -14.96 5.84
C PHE A 55 6.83 -15.44 7.25
N GLY A 56 7.40 -14.54 8.05
CA GLY A 56 7.61 -14.75 9.47
C GLY A 56 6.29 -14.86 10.23
N LYS A 57 6.39 -15.04 11.55
CA LYS A 57 5.22 -15.16 12.43
C LYS A 57 4.28 -13.95 12.26
N PRO A 58 2.95 -14.17 12.28
CA PRO A 58 1.98 -13.09 12.30
C PRO A 58 2.31 -12.10 13.42
N GLN A 59 2.35 -10.81 13.06
CA GLN A 59 2.56 -9.75 14.04
C GLN A 59 1.27 -9.53 14.84
N PRO A 60 1.36 -9.02 16.09
CA PRO A 60 0.19 -8.57 16.81
C PRO A 60 -0.60 -7.58 15.95
N GLU A 61 -1.89 -7.84 15.80
CA GLU A 61 -2.78 -7.06 14.94
C GLU A 61 -2.91 -5.63 15.48
N ARG A 62 -2.12 -4.70 14.95
CA ARG A 62 -2.16 -3.29 15.36
C ARG A 62 -2.43 -2.39 14.17
N TRP A 63 -3.49 -1.58 14.30
CA TRP A 63 -3.83 -0.54 13.36
C TRP A 63 -3.02 0.72 13.67
N GLU A 64 -2.22 1.16 12.71
CA GLU A 64 -1.38 2.35 12.80
C GLU A 64 -1.88 3.45 11.87
N ALA A 65 -1.73 4.70 12.27
CA ALA A 65 -2.06 5.84 11.41
C ALA A 65 -1.09 5.91 10.22
N VAL A 66 -1.61 6.13 9.01
CA VAL A 66 -0.79 6.47 7.85
C VAL A 66 -0.30 7.90 8.03
N LYS A 67 1.02 8.09 8.05
CA LYS A 67 1.66 9.40 8.25
C LYS A 67 2.28 9.90 6.95
N ARG A 68 2.21 11.21 6.72
CA ARG A 68 3.09 11.87 5.74
C ARG A 68 4.49 11.91 6.35
N GLN A 69 5.38 11.05 5.87
CA GLN A 69 6.72 10.88 6.42
C GLN A 69 7.74 10.61 5.32
N SER A 70 9.02 10.78 5.66
CA SER A 70 10.16 10.42 4.80
C SER A 70 10.59 8.97 5.03
N GLY A 71 11.38 8.42 4.12
CA GLY A 71 11.99 7.09 4.25
C GLY A 71 11.20 5.96 3.58
N ALA A 72 11.61 4.72 3.85
CA ALA A 72 11.17 3.54 3.09
C ALA A 72 9.67 3.23 3.21
N TYR A 73 8.97 3.80 4.20
CA TYR A 73 7.55 3.58 4.49
C TYR A 73 6.64 4.77 4.11
N SER A 74 7.18 5.79 3.42
CA SER A 74 6.41 6.95 2.94
C SER A 74 5.33 6.56 1.92
N TYR A 75 5.52 5.43 1.23
CA TYR A 75 4.63 4.96 0.18
C TYR A 75 3.17 4.79 0.62
N ARG A 76 2.93 4.42 1.89
CA ARG A 76 1.56 4.23 2.40
C ARG A 76 0.73 5.50 2.24
N TYR A 77 1.35 6.66 2.43
CA TYR A 77 0.69 7.94 2.21
C TYR A 77 0.30 8.15 0.74
N VAL A 78 1.18 7.80 -0.20
CA VAL A 78 0.91 7.87 -1.64
C VAL A 78 -0.18 6.89 -2.05
N LEU A 79 -0.15 5.68 -1.50
CA LEU A 79 -1.19 4.68 -1.77
C LEU A 79 -2.56 5.16 -1.31
N VAL A 80 -2.67 5.70 -0.09
CA VAL A 80 -3.92 6.29 0.38
C VAL A 80 -4.35 7.46 -0.50
N ARG A 81 -3.44 8.39 -0.83
CA ARG A 81 -3.81 9.63 -1.53
C ARG A 81 -4.21 9.43 -2.99
N SER A 82 -3.58 8.48 -3.68
CA SER A 82 -3.56 8.52 -5.15
C SER A 82 -3.87 7.19 -5.83
N ILE A 83 -3.78 6.06 -5.13
CA ILE A 83 -3.77 4.75 -5.80
C ILE A 83 -4.82 3.78 -5.24
N ILE A 84 -4.85 3.57 -3.93
CA ILE A 84 -5.70 2.55 -3.29
C ILE A 84 -7.02 3.14 -2.82
N CYS A 85 -7.06 4.40 -2.37
CA CYS A 85 -8.31 5.02 -1.94
C CYS A 85 -8.86 6.01 -2.97
N ASP A 86 -10.17 6.10 -3.03
CA ASP A 86 -10.88 7.08 -3.83
C ASP A 86 -11.12 8.40 -3.06
N GLN A 87 -11.73 9.37 -3.75
CA GLN A 87 -12.07 10.67 -3.19
C GLN A 87 -13.12 10.62 -2.05
N TYR A 88 -13.82 9.50 -1.90
CA TYR A 88 -14.82 9.26 -0.85
C TYR A 88 -14.26 8.42 0.30
N ASN A 89 -12.93 8.25 0.36
CA ASN A 89 -12.23 7.41 1.32
C ASN A 89 -12.72 5.95 1.32
N GLN A 90 -13.16 5.43 0.16
CA GLN A 90 -13.43 4.01 -0.07
C GLN A 90 -12.24 3.35 -0.78
N PRO A 91 -12.04 2.03 -0.59
CA PRO A 91 -11.06 1.30 -1.39
C PRO A 91 -11.51 1.30 -2.87
N ARG A 92 -10.59 1.68 -3.77
CA ARG A 92 -10.77 1.51 -5.21
C ARG A 92 -10.81 0.02 -5.55
N ARG A 93 -11.52 -0.32 -6.61
CA ARG A 93 -11.52 -1.69 -7.15
C ARG A 93 -10.09 -2.11 -7.53
N PRO A 94 -9.74 -3.41 -7.43
CA PRO A 94 -8.40 -3.87 -7.75
C PRO A 94 -7.93 -3.48 -9.15
N ASP A 95 -8.77 -3.60 -10.18
CA ASP A 95 -8.45 -3.24 -11.56
C ASP A 95 -8.06 -1.77 -11.71
N GLU A 96 -8.79 -0.88 -11.04
CA GLU A 96 -8.51 0.56 -11.04
C GLU A 96 -7.20 0.89 -10.31
N ALA A 97 -7.00 0.32 -9.11
CA ALA A 97 -5.77 0.51 -8.35
C ALA A 97 -4.53 0.00 -9.11
N ILE A 98 -4.65 -1.15 -9.77
CA ILE A 98 -3.59 -1.71 -10.63
C ILE A 98 -3.30 -0.79 -11.81
N SER A 99 -4.33 -0.22 -12.44
CA SER A 99 -4.15 0.76 -13.52
C SER A 99 -3.37 1.98 -13.04
N LEU A 100 -3.73 2.54 -11.88
CA LEU A 100 -3.05 3.70 -11.28
C LEU A 100 -1.62 3.40 -10.81
N LEU A 101 -1.31 2.15 -10.42
CA LEU A 101 0.06 1.74 -10.14
C LEU A 101 0.94 1.75 -11.39
N ARG A 102 0.38 1.41 -12.56
CA ARG A 102 1.10 1.38 -13.84
C ARG A 102 1.17 2.74 -14.51
N TYR A 103 0.07 3.49 -14.42
CA TYR A 103 -0.14 4.79 -15.04
C TYR A 103 -0.66 5.75 -13.97
N PRO A 104 0.23 6.25 -13.09
CA PRO A 104 -0.16 7.24 -12.09
C PRO A 104 -0.78 8.42 -12.80
N LYS A 105 -1.91 8.92 -12.27
CA LYS A 105 -2.43 10.21 -12.70
C LYS A 105 -1.39 11.25 -12.31
N THR A 106 -0.59 11.71 -13.27
CA THR A 106 0.05 13.01 -13.16
C THR A 106 -1.09 13.99 -13.02
N SER A 107 -1.10 14.76 -11.93
CA SER A 107 -2.04 15.85 -11.72
C SER A 107 -2.07 16.73 -12.96
N MET A 108 -3.14 16.63 -13.74
CA MET A 108 -3.58 17.73 -14.63
C MET A 108 -4.08 18.94 -13.81
N ASP A 109 -3.91 18.89 -12.47
CA ASP A 109 -4.13 19.96 -11.50
C ASP A 109 -2.83 20.75 -11.17
N GLU A 110 -1.67 20.40 -11.74
CA GLU A 110 -0.39 21.14 -11.53
C GLU A 110 0.00 22.04 -12.71
N LEU A 111 -0.89 22.24 -13.70
CA LEU A 111 -0.65 23.14 -14.85
C LEU A 111 -1.50 24.42 -14.83
N GLU A 112 -2.19 24.70 -13.72
CA GLU A 112 -2.80 26.01 -13.47
C GLU A 112 -2.35 26.57 -12.13
N TYR A 113 -1.09 27.01 -12.06
CA TYR A 113 -0.67 28.24 -11.35
C TYR A 113 0.76 28.65 -11.73
#